data_AF-A0A661AND7-F1
#
_entry.id   AF-A0A661AND7-F1
#
_cell.length_a   1.000
_cell.length_b   1.000
_cell.length_c   1.000
_cell.angle_alpha   90.00
_cell.angle_beta   90.00
_cell.angle_gamma   90.00
#
_symmetry.space_group_name_H-M   'P 1'
#
loop_
_entity.id
_entity.type
_entity.pdbx_description
1 polymer ?
#
loop_
_entity_poly.entity_id
_entity_poly.type
_entity_poly.pdbx_seq_one_letter_code
_entity_poly.pdbx_strand_id
1 'polypeptide(L)'
;MRKVLIVLLIGCSLLAGSIDLDFNYSPSSLTFSKKKGYDIVKLKGAFLTGKIGEPTYPVFSYTVALPPGAEVEKTEILEIEKKVIPGVFNLYPYQPPVPFSKRPSEYKFIPLNPDMPVRNTPYPDEIIQNIHTGNKSGFRLCRFHVSPLIYTPAKKMLELITHIKIRLYYSEDKSKERRLPSRVIEHMSKRVKEIVINPKDVDKYKSELIRTENSGSKALPAGDYDYVIITPQSWENAWQPLIDWKTKKGVRARTYTLQDINSNYSGSHIYDKIKNFIIDANSTWGTMWFVLAGNIDTIPNAPCYGYVNTFPATTDNNIASTRFFEDFDNWDKDGDGLYCEYSSDSPDFWADCYVGRAYVWNVEQVDSFVSRILFYEKNVPNDYENKMMWWTEQLWSSSSNGGDWADILQTKLEDGGITWLTHTEYYDDRGTFPGDVEAINEQEQGYGWTVVLSHGDYQEVMQGQSDGDDITVSELRRDLDRPNGGRFGIHTGMCCMSGGYHEVDACYSSVWNGEQYGGVASIFNAEYGWGYDQTDTDTSSGNFKLS
;
A
#
# COMPACT_ATOMS: atom_id res chain seq x y z
N MET A 1 32.69 51.38 28.45
CA MET A 1 32.56 50.41 27.35
C MET A 1 32.37 49.01 27.94
N ARG A 2 31.13 48.52 28.02
CA ARG A 2 30.82 47.14 28.46
C ARG A 2 30.99 46.21 27.25
N LYS A 3 31.90 45.25 27.35
CA LYS A 3 32.06 44.17 26.37
C LYS A 3 30.91 43.19 26.54
N VAL A 4 30.06 43.07 25.52
CA VAL A 4 29.05 42.00 25.42
C VAL A 4 29.75 40.76 24.90
N LEU A 5 29.72 39.69 25.69
CA LEU A 5 30.21 38.37 25.31
C LEU A 5 29.07 37.66 24.56
N ILE A 6 29.19 37.52 23.24
CA ILE A 6 28.28 36.69 22.44
C ILE A 6 28.81 35.25 22.56
N VAL A 7 28.07 34.42 23.29
CA VAL A 7 28.30 32.97 23.33
C VAL A 7 27.52 32.37 22.16
N LEU A 8 28.22 31.98 21.09
CA LEU A 8 27.68 31.08 20.08
C LEU A 8 27.56 29.69 20.70
N LEU A 9 26.34 29.28 21.05
CA LEU A 9 26.01 27.88 21.29
C LEU A 9 25.94 27.17 19.94
N ILE A 10 27.03 26.53 19.54
CA ILE A 10 26.99 25.54 18.46
C ILE A 10 26.30 24.32 19.07
N GLY A 11 25.04 24.09 18.69
CA GLY A 11 24.34 22.85 19.02
C GLY A 11 25.05 21.69 18.34
N CYS A 12 25.89 20.96 19.09
CA CYS A 12 26.35 19.64 18.67
C CYS A 12 25.16 18.69 18.79
N SER A 13 24.53 18.35 17.67
CA SER A 13 23.67 17.17 17.60
C SER A 13 24.55 15.97 17.96
N LEU A 14 24.35 15.39 19.14
CA LEU A 14 25.05 14.18 19.56
C LEU A 14 24.48 13.02 18.75
N LEU A 15 25.22 12.57 17.74
CA LEU A 15 24.90 11.36 17.00
C LEU A 15 25.13 10.16 17.93
N ALA A 16 24.14 9.28 18.03
CA ALA A 16 24.19 8.10 18.89
C ALA A 16 24.95 6.94 18.21
N GLY A 17 24.78 6.79 16.90
CA GLY A 17 25.44 5.74 16.12
C GLY A 17 25.36 5.96 14.62
N SER A 18 25.85 4.96 13.87
CA SER A 18 25.77 4.96 12.41
C SER A 18 25.61 3.55 11.83
N ILE A 19 25.02 3.46 10.64
CA ILE A 19 24.91 2.23 9.84
C ILE A 19 25.60 2.47 8.49
N ASP A 20 26.53 1.59 8.13
CA ASP A 20 27.20 1.61 6.82
C ASP A 20 26.52 0.62 5.88
N LEU A 21 26.22 1.08 4.67
CA LEU A 21 25.50 0.36 3.64
C LEU A 21 26.30 0.41 2.34
N ASP A 22 26.36 -0.72 1.66
CA ASP A 22 27.14 -0.88 0.43
C ASP A 22 26.23 -1.32 -0.72
N PHE A 23 26.28 -0.60 -1.83
CA PHE A 23 25.45 -0.85 -3.00
C PHE A 23 26.31 -0.95 -4.25
N ASN A 24 25.95 -1.91 -5.11
CA ASN A 24 26.63 -2.17 -6.36
C ASN A 24 25.62 -2.21 -7.50
N TYR A 25 25.91 -1.50 -8.59
CA TYR A 25 25.03 -1.43 -9.75
C TYR A 25 25.79 -1.81 -11.01
N SER A 26 25.28 -2.82 -11.72
CA SER A 26 25.93 -3.34 -12.92
C SER A 26 25.52 -2.55 -14.17
N PRO A 27 26.48 -2.15 -15.03
CA PRO A 27 26.17 -1.66 -16.36
C PRO A 27 25.36 -2.65 -17.21
N SER A 28 25.47 -3.95 -16.95
CA SER A 28 24.70 -4.98 -17.67
C SER A 28 23.21 -5.00 -17.31
N SER A 29 22.82 -4.32 -16.24
CA SER A 29 21.41 -4.18 -15.81
C SER A 29 20.71 -3.00 -16.47
N LEU A 30 21.43 -2.19 -17.26
CA LEU A 30 20.87 -1.07 -18.00
C LEU A 30 20.15 -1.56 -19.24
N THR A 31 18.96 -1.02 -19.47
CA THR A 31 18.23 -1.16 -20.73
C THR A 31 17.92 0.21 -21.29
N PHE A 32 18.05 0.33 -22.61
CA PHE A 32 17.90 1.59 -23.33
C PHE A 32 16.78 1.45 -24.34
N SER A 33 15.89 2.43 -24.37
CA SER A 33 14.89 2.57 -25.43
C SER A 33 14.73 4.04 -25.81
N LYS A 34 13.98 4.31 -26.87
CA LYS A 34 13.69 5.67 -27.32
C LYS A 34 12.20 5.89 -27.41
N LYS A 35 11.79 7.13 -27.16
CA LYS A 35 10.39 7.54 -27.17
C LYS A 35 10.23 9.02 -27.42
N LYS A 36 9.37 9.38 -28.39
CA LYS A 36 9.15 10.78 -28.82
C LYS A 36 10.46 11.57 -29.03
N GLY A 37 11.52 10.88 -29.51
CA GLY A 37 12.85 11.47 -29.74
C GLY A 37 13.78 11.56 -28.52
N TYR A 38 13.33 11.12 -27.34
CA TYR A 38 14.10 11.09 -26.11
C TYR A 38 14.56 9.67 -25.76
N ASP A 39 15.59 9.56 -24.93
CA ASP A 39 16.14 8.33 -24.39
C ASP A 39 15.46 7.95 -23.07
N ILE A 40 15.06 6.68 -22.95
CA ILE A 40 14.62 6.09 -21.69
C ILE A 40 15.70 5.12 -21.26
N VAL A 41 16.17 5.30 -20.02
CA VAL A 41 17.19 4.47 -19.41
C VAL A 41 16.59 3.82 -18.18
N LYS A 42 16.38 2.51 -18.25
CA LYS A 42 15.91 1.71 -17.11
C LYS A 42 17.08 0.93 -16.52
N LEU A 43 16.97 0.61 -15.23
CA LEU A 43 17.91 -0.27 -14.54
C LEU A 43 17.10 -1.35 -13.82
N LYS A 44 17.44 -2.63 -14.03
CA LYS A 44 16.70 -3.75 -13.45
C LYS A 44 16.56 -3.59 -11.93
N GLY A 45 15.33 -3.62 -11.44
CA GLY A 45 14.99 -3.50 -10.01
C GLY A 45 14.78 -2.07 -9.49
N ALA A 46 15.00 -1.05 -10.32
CA ALA A 46 14.68 0.35 -10.02
C ALA A 46 13.32 0.75 -10.62
N PHE A 47 12.62 1.69 -9.99
CA PHE A 47 11.54 2.43 -10.66
C PHE A 47 12.10 3.70 -11.28
N LEU A 48 11.33 4.29 -12.20
CA LEU A 48 11.64 5.56 -12.81
C LEU A 48 10.97 6.70 -12.02
N THR A 49 11.69 7.80 -11.82
CA THR A 49 11.16 8.99 -11.16
C THR A 49 11.75 10.26 -11.75
N GLY A 50 11.22 11.42 -11.36
CA GLY A 50 11.67 12.73 -11.79
C GLY A 50 10.72 13.82 -11.31
N LYS A 51 11.10 15.08 -11.52
CA LYS A 51 10.15 16.20 -11.44
C LYS A 51 9.55 16.43 -12.81
N ILE A 52 8.30 16.86 -12.87
CA ILE A 52 7.58 16.97 -14.13
C ILE A 52 8.30 17.96 -15.06
N GLY A 53 8.55 17.53 -16.31
CA GLY A 53 9.34 18.27 -17.29
C GLY A 53 10.86 18.18 -17.10
N GLU A 54 11.36 17.58 -16.02
CA GLU A 54 12.79 17.27 -15.86
C GLU A 54 13.09 15.83 -16.33
N PRO A 55 14.36 15.45 -16.59
CA PRO A 55 14.70 14.09 -17.00
C PRO A 55 14.20 13.04 -16.03
N THR A 56 13.63 11.96 -16.57
CA THR A 56 13.32 10.74 -15.85
C THR A 56 14.60 9.93 -15.61
N TYR A 57 14.76 9.37 -14.41
CA TYR A 57 15.91 8.56 -14.04
C TYR A 57 15.53 7.37 -13.15
N PRO A 58 16.29 6.26 -13.17
CA PRO A 58 16.07 5.13 -12.30
C PRO A 58 16.49 5.42 -10.85
N VAL A 59 15.73 4.87 -9.91
CA VAL A 59 16.00 4.97 -8.48
C VAL A 59 15.63 3.65 -7.77
N PHE A 60 16.44 3.26 -6.78
CA PHE A 60 16.13 2.13 -5.90
C PHE A 60 15.58 2.63 -4.56
N SER A 61 14.59 1.94 -4.02
CA SER A 61 14.12 2.15 -2.65
C SER A 61 14.70 1.10 -1.71
N TYR A 62 15.27 1.54 -0.60
CA TYR A 62 15.81 0.69 0.44
C TYR A 62 15.18 1.02 1.78
N THR A 63 14.95 -0.01 2.59
CA THR A 63 14.48 0.13 3.97
C THR A 63 15.47 -0.53 4.91
N VAL A 64 15.81 0.15 6.00
CA VAL A 64 16.77 -0.30 7.01
C VAL A 64 16.11 -0.27 8.38
N ALA A 65 16.25 -1.34 9.15
CA ALA A 65 15.87 -1.36 10.56
C ALA A 65 16.87 -0.55 11.39
N LEU A 66 16.37 0.39 12.18
CA LEU A 66 17.14 1.18 13.13
C LEU A 66 16.93 0.65 14.56
N PRO A 67 17.82 0.98 15.51
CA PRO A 67 17.54 0.75 16.92
C PRO A 67 16.19 1.34 17.36
N PRO A 68 15.52 0.76 18.37
CA PRO A 68 14.29 1.32 18.92
C PRO A 68 14.47 2.79 19.32
N GLY A 69 13.51 3.64 18.95
CA GLY A 69 13.53 5.07 19.27
C GLY A 69 14.48 5.90 18.42
N ALA A 70 15.17 5.32 17.43
CA ALA A 70 16.12 6.03 16.60
C ALA A 70 15.48 6.74 15.40
N GLU A 71 16.17 7.80 14.94
CA GLU A 71 15.82 8.58 13.75
C GLU A 71 17.09 8.98 12.99
N VAL A 72 17.05 8.89 11.66
CA VAL A 72 18.18 9.31 10.81
C VAL A 72 18.25 10.83 10.74
N GLU A 73 19.40 11.38 11.10
CA GLU A 73 19.67 12.82 11.12
C GLU A 73 20.44 13.28 9.88
N LYS A 74 21.31 12.39 9.35
CA LYS A 74 22.21 12.73 8.25
C LYS A 74 22.63 11.49 7.49
N THR A 75 22.85 11.66 6.19
CA THR A 75 23.54 10.68 5.35
C THR A 75 24.86 11.22 4.83
N GLU A 76 25.81 10.33 4.57
CA GLU A 76 27.11 10.66 4.03
C GLU A 76 27.54 9.60 3.00
N ILE A 77 28.03 10.04 1.85
CA ILE A 77 28.65 9.16 0.86
C ILE A 77 30.12 9.03 1.24
N LEU A 78 30.53 7.85 1.69
CA LEU A 78 31.90 7.56 2.09
C LEU A 78 32.78 7.23 0.88
N GLU A 79 32.24 6.44 -0.05
CA GLU A 79 32.94 5.95 -1.23
C GLU A 79 31.98 5.98 -2.42
N ILE A 80 32.47 6.35 -3.60
CA ILE A 80 31.68 6.38 -4.83
C ILE A 80 32.57 6.10 -6.04
N GLU A 81 32.21 5.09 -6.81
CA GLU A 81 32.84 4.76 -8.09
C GLU A 81 31.84 4.97 -9.21
N LYS A 82 32.30 5.59 -10.30
CA LYS A 82 31.46 5.94 -11.45
C LYS A 82 32.07 5.43 -12.73
N LYS A 83 31.20 5.06 -13.66
CA LYS A 83 31.57 4.69 -15.03
C LYS A 83 30.76 5.51 -16.02
N VAL A 84 31.45 6.16 -16.95
CA VAL A 84 30.81 6.83 -18.08
C VAL A 84 30.12 5.79 -18.95
N ILE A 85 28.85 6.02 -19.26
CA ILE A 85 28.09 5.24 -20.22
C ILE A 85 28.34 5.82 -21.61
N PRO A 86 28.91 5.06 -22.57
CA PRO A 86 29.17 5.57 -23.90
C PRO A 86 27.88 5.98 -24.62
N GLY A 87 27.86 7.19 -25.16
CA GLY A 87 26.72 7.69 -25.94
C GLY A 87 26.47 9.18 -25.76
N VAL A 88 25.42 9.67 -26.43
CA VAL A 88 24.89 11.03 -26.31
C VAL A 88 23.41 10.88 -25.98
N PHE A 89 23.02 11.35 -24.80
CA PHE A 89 21.70 11.07 -24.24
C PHE A 89 20.87 12.35 -24.11
N ASN A 90 19.60 12.27 -24.49
CA ASN A 90 18.57 13.27 -24.27
C ASN A 90 17.42 12.59 -23.53
N LEU A 91 17.51 12.54 -22.20
CA LEU A 91 16.61 11.76 -21.38
C LEU A 91 15.15 12.23 -21.48
N TYR A 92 14.23 11.27 -21.45
CA TYR A 92 12.79 11.50 -21.54
C TYR A 92 12.31 12.35 -20.36
N PRO A 93 11.50 13.41 -20.58
CA PRO A 93 10.98 14.24 -19.52
C PRO A 93 9.95 13.49 -18.69
N TYR A 94 10.04 13.56 -17.37
CA TYR A 94 9.07 12.94 -16.47
C TYR A 94 7.69 13.57 -16.66
N GLN A 95 6.69 12.71 -16.83
CA GLN A 95 5.31 13.11 -17.10
C GLN A 95 4.47 13.04 -15.81
N PRO A 96 3.37 13.80 -15.71
CA PRO A 96 2.41 13.62 -14.63
C PRO A 96 1.80 12.20 -14.68
N PRO A 97 1.44 11.60 -13.54
CA PRO A 97 0.60 10.41 -13.53
C PRO A 97 -0.79 10.72 -14.13
N VAL A 98 -1.43 9.68 -14.63
CA VAL A 98 -2.74 9.71 -15.27
C VAL A 98 -3.67 8.77 -14.49
N PRO A 99 -4.91 9.17 -14.16
CA PRO A 99 -5.84 8.26 -13.51
C PRO A 99 -6.26 7.18 -14.52
N PHE A 100 -6.59 5.97 -14.07
CA PHE A 100 -7.02 4.90 -14.97
C PHE A 100 -8.27 5.32 -15.75
N SER A 101 -9.14 6.18 -15.21
CA SER A 101 -10.37 6.62 -15.91
C SER A 101 -10.17 7.59 -17.09
N LYS A 102 -8.97 8.13 -17.32
CA LYS A 102 -8.73 9.15 -18.36
C LYS A 102 -8.15 8.57 -19.65
N ARG A 103 -8.59 9.10 -20.80
CA ARG A 103 -8.07 8.68 -22.12
C ARG A 103 -6.77 9.42 -22.53
N PRO A 104 -5.87 8.80 -23.33
CA PRO A 104 -4.64 9.41 -23.82
C PRO A 104 -4.79 10.75 -24.54
N SER A 105 -5.91 10.96 -25.24
CA SER A 105 -6.17 12.22 -25.96
C SER A 105 -6.40 13.42 -25.04
N GLU A 106 -6.60 13.20 -23.75
CA GLU A 106 -7.00 14.24 -22.80
C GLU A 106 -5.82 14.90 -22.08
N TYR A 107 -4.59 14.37 -22.21
CA TYR A 107 -3.40 14.96 -21.61
C TYR A 107 -2.30 15.26 -22.63
N LYS A 108 -1.62 16.38 -22.40
CA LYS A 108 -0.58 16.89 -23.28
C LYS A 108 0.79 16.44 -22.80
N PHE A 109 1.59 15.93 -23.73
CA PHE A 109 3.00 15.66 -23.47
C PHE A 109 3.71 16.95 -22.99
N ILE A 110 4.38 16.85 -21.85
CA ILE A 110 5.17 17.93 -21.26
C ILE A 110 6.61 17.77 -21.74
N PRO A 111 7.13 18.70 -22.56
CA PRO A 111 8.50 18.63 -23.03
C PRO A 111 9.49 18.89 -21.90
N LEU A 112 10.77 18.62 -22.18
CA LEU A 112 11.84 18.91 -21.24
C LEU A 112 11.89 20.42 -20.92
N ASN A 113 12.03 20.75 -19.63
CA ASN A 113 12.16 22.11 -19.15
C ASN A 113 13.30 22.83 -19.90
N PRO A 114 13.10 24.08 -20.39
CA PRO A 114 14.09 24.77 -21.22
C PRO A 114 15.47 24.95 -20.55
N ASP A 115 15.52 24.95 -19.22
CA ASP A 115 16.75 25.07 -18.45
C ASP A 115 17.59 23.79 -18.45
N MET A 116 16.98 22.63 -18.71
CA MET A 116 17.68 21.35 -18.65
C MET A 116 18.73 21.22 -19.76
N PRO A 117 18.47 21.47 -21.05
CA PRO A 117 19.50 21.39 -22.09
C PRO A 117 20.75 22.27 -21.85
N VAL A 118 20.65 23.34 -21.05
CA VAL A 118 21.76 24.24 -20.74
C VAL A 118 22.41 23.98 -19.37
N ARG A 119 21.82 23.08 -18.57
CA ARG A 119 22.33 22.71 -17.24
C ARG A 119 23.63 21.93 -17.32
N ASN A 120 24.70 22.50 -16.77
CA ASN A 120 26.05 21.93 -16.78
C ASN A 120 26.44 21.18 -15.48
N THR A 121 25.52 21.14 -14.50
CA THR A 121 25.67 20.40 -13.25
C THR A 121 25.02 19.03 -13.32
N PRO A 122 25.47 18.06 -12.51
CA PRO A 122 24.83 16.74 -12.37
C PRO A 122 23.34 16.83 -12.04
N TYR A 123 22.58 15.85 -12.51
CA TYR A 123 21.18 15.61 -12.20
C TYR A 123 20.94 14.10 -12.01
N PRO A 124 20.13 13.66 -11.02
CA PRO A 124 19.43 14.48 -10.02
C PRO A 124 20.39 15.25 -9.10
N ASP A 125 19.86 16.27 -8.41
CA ASP A 125 20.64 17.12 -7.49
C ASP A 125 21.23 16.29 -6.33
N GLU A 126 20.47 15.30 -5.86
CA GLU A 126 20.83 14.43 -4.75
C GLU A 126 20.86 12.97 -5.21
N ILE A 127 21.92 12.25 -4.83
CA ILE A 127 22.02 10.80 -5.08
C ILE A 127 21.17 10.03 -4.08
N ILE A 128 21.17 10.47 -2.82
CA ILE A 128 20.38 9.89 -1.72
C ILE A 128 19.19 10.81 -1.49
N GLN A 129 17.98 10.29 -1.62
CA GLN A 129 16.75 11.08 -1.63
C GLN A 129 15.70 10.47 -0.70
N ASN A 130 14.61 11.21 -0.42
CA ASN A 130 13.41 10.72 0.26
C ASN A 130 13.69 9.91 1.53
N ILE A 131 14.60 10.41 2.37
CA ILE A 131 14.93 9.79 3.66
C ILE A 131 13.76 10.03 4.61
N HIS A 132 13.15 8.96 5.09
CA HIS A 132 11.99 9.01 5.97
C HIS A 132 12.07 7.91 7.02
N THR A 133 11.89 8.27 8.30
CA THR A 133 11.86 7.30 9.39
C THR A 133 10.42 7.09 9.89
N GLY A 134 9.97 5.83 9.89
CA GLY A 134 8.66 5.43 10.38
C GLY A 134 8.72 4.34 11.45
N ASN A 135 7.55 3.90 11.91
CA ASN A 135 7.37 2.88 12.93
C ASN A 135 6.47 1.74 12.45
N LYS A 136 6.93 0.49 12.58
CA LYS A 136 6.09 -0.69 12.35
C LYS A 136 6.05 -1.55 13.60
N SER A 137 5.03 -1.39 14.43
CA SER A 137 4.81 -2.10 15.70
C SER A 137 6.02 -2.01 16.64
N GLY A 138 6.60 -0.82 16.77
CA GLY A 138 7.79 -0.55 17.57
C GLY A 138 9.13 -0.71 16.81
N PHE A 139 9.15 -1.36 15.65
CA PHE A 139 10.36 -1.41 14.82
C PHE A 139 10.53 -0.08 14.08
N ARG A 140 11.65 0.61 14.33
CA ARG A 140 12.00 1.84 13.61
C ARG A 140 12.61 1.51 12.26
N LEU A 141 12.06 2.11 11.21
CA LEU A 141 12.43 1.83 9.82
C LEU A 141 12.80 3.12 9.11
N CYS A 142 14.01 3.19 8.54
CA CYS A 142 14.40 4.26 7.62
C CYS A 142 14.22 3.78 6.19
N ARG A 143 13.31 4.41 5.44
CA ARG A 143 13.23 4.28 3.97
C ARG A 143 14.01 5.41 3.32
N PHE A 144 14.77 5.11 2.28
CA PHE A 144 15.46 6.11 1.47
C PHE A 144 15.66 5.61 0.05
N HIS A 145 15.93 6.54 -0.85
CA HIS A 145 16.11 6.29 -2.27
C HIS A 145 17.56 6.53 -2.70
N VAL A 146 18.07 5.71 -3.62
CA VAL A 146 19.40 5.90 -4.23
C VAL A 146 19.26 5.95 -5.74
N SER A 147 19.70 7.05 -6.34
CA SER A 147 19.79 7.18 -7.80
C SER A 147 21.20 6.83 -8.27
N PRO A 148 21.38 5.69 -8.96
CA PRO A 148 22.68 5.28 -9.46
C PRO A 148 23.06 5.96 -10.79
N LEU A 149 22.12 6.64 -11.45
CA LEU A 149 22.34 7.26 -12.76
C LEU A 149 22.49 8.77 -12.60
N ILE A 150 23.67 9.28 -12.98
CA ILE A 150 23.96 10.71 -13.00
C ILE A 150 23.98 11.19 -14.44
N TYR A 151 23.15 12.19 -14.74
CA TYR A 151 23.07 12.84 -16.04
C TYR A 151 23.63 14.25 -15.96
N THR A 152 24.50 14.63 -16.91
CA THR A 152 24.88 16.03 -17.13
C THR A 152 24.23 16.52 -18.42
N PRO A 153 23.09 17.24 -18.36
CA PRO A 153 22.27 17.58 -19.52
C PRO A 153 22.99 18.34 -20.64
N ALA A 154 23.71 19.41 -20.32
CA ALA A 154 24.42 20.23 -21.31
C ALA A 154 25.51 19.47 -22.05
N LYS A 155 26.06 18.41 -21.43
CA LYS A 155 27.05 17.52 -22.04
C LYS A 155 26.40 16.29 -22.69
N LYS A 156 25.10 16.07 -22.48
CA LYS A 156 24.37 14.86 -22.88
C LYS A 156 25.06 13.56 -22.43
N MET A 157 25.69 13.60 -21.26
CA MET A 157 26.58 12.55 -20.74
C MET A 157 25.93 11.84 -19.57
N LEU A 158 26.00 10.50 -19.57
CA LEU A 158 25.54 9.66 -18.47
C LEU A 158 26.73 9.01 -17.76
N GLU A 159 26.65 8.97 -16.45
CA GLU A 159 27.54 8.20 -15.57
C GLU A 159 26.69 7.26 -14.71
N LEU A 160 27.08 6.00 -14.64
CA LEU A 160 26.51 5.04 -13.71
C LEU A 160 27.44 4.94 -12.49
N ILE A 161 26.89 5.14 -11.30
CA ILE A 161 27.52 4.76 -10.05
C ILE A 161 27.59 3.23 -10.02
N THR A 162 28.80 2.65 -10.09
CA THR A 162 28.99 1.19 -10.08
C THR A 162 29.13 0.65 -8.67
N HIS A 163 29.65 1.47 -7.76
CA HIS A 163 29.75 1.19 -6.33
C HIS A 163 29.50 2.48 -5.54
N ILE A 164 28.76 2.37 -4.44
CA ILE A 164 28.55 3.46 -3.49
C ILE A 164 28.43 2.90 -2.08
N LYS A 165 29.16 3.54 -1.16
CA LYS A 165 29.07 3.28 0.26
C LYS A 165 28.47 4.47 0.98
N ILE A 166 27.37 4.23 1.66
CA ILE A 166 26.56 5.24 2.36
C ILE A 166 26.65 4.98 3.86
N ARG A 167 26.83 6.05 4.64
CA ARG A 167 26.65 6.02 6.09
C ARG A 167 25.39 6.77 6.47
N LEU A 168 24.51 6.11 7.21
CA LEU A 168 23.37 6.72 7.88
C LEU A 168 23.77 7.03 9.31
N TYR A 169 23.75 8.30 9.71
CA TYR A 169 23.92 8.70 11.10
C TYR A 169 22.55 8.89 11.75
N TYR A 170 22.39 8.32 12.94
CA TYR A 170 21.14 8.40 13.68
C TYR A 170 21.37 8.87 15.12
N SER A 171 20.33 9.45 15.68
CA SER A 171 20.19 9.72 17.10
C SER A 171 19.23 8.69 17.71
N GLU A 172 19.38 8.41 19.00
CA GLU A 172 18.48 7.54 19.78
C GLU A 172 17.56 8.41 20.66
N ASP A 173 16.56 7.78 21.29
CA ASP A 173 15.59 8.42 22.21
C ASP A 173 14.74 9.54 21.59
N LYS A 174 14.55 9.54 20.27
CA LYS A 174 13.67 10.47 19.56
C LYS A 174 12.20 10.11 19.71
N SER A 175 11.90 8.83 19.88
CA SER A 175 10.57 8.32 20.14
C SER A 175 10.59 7.27 21.25
N LYS A 176 9.54 7.25 22.08
CA LYS A 176 9.33 6.17 23.05
C LYS A 176 8.58 5.04 22.36
N GLU A 177 9.30 3.97 22.06
CA GLU A 177 8.68 2.82 21.39
C GLU A 177 7.70 2.08 22.28
N ARG A 178 6.56 1.72 21.68
CA ARG A 178 5.58 0.87 22.32
C ARG A 178 6.18 -0.50 22.53
N ARG A 179 6.25 -0.92 23.79
CA ARG A 179 6.57 -2.31 24.12
C ARG A 179 5.30 -3.15 24.01
N LEU A 180 5.36 -4.20 23.21
CA LEU A 180 4.20 -5.03 22.88
C LEU A 180 4.37 -6.46 23.41
N PRO A 181 3.27 -7.23 23.54
CA PRO A 181 3.36 -8.64 23.87
C PRO A 181 4.30 -9.40 22.92
N SER A 182 5.04 -10.37 23.44
CA SER A 182 6.06 -11.11 22.69
C SER A 182 5.55 -11.72 21.39
N ARG A 183 4.31 -12.21 21.38
CA ARG A 183 3.66 -12.77 20.18
C ARG A 183 3.49 -11.75 19.05
N VAL A 184 3.21 -10.48 19.38
CA VAL A 184 3.08 -9.40 18.40
C VAL A 184 4.45 -9.06 17.82
N ILE A 185 5.46 -8.90 18.68
CA ILE A 185 6.83 -8.64 18.26
C ILE A 185 7.37 -9.79 17.39
N GLU A 186 7.07 -11.04 17.74
CA GLU A 186 7.47 -12.20 16.94
C GLU A 186 6.84 -12.16 15.54
N HIS A 187 5.52 -11.96 15.47
CA HIS A 187 4.81 -11.85 14.19
C HIS A 187 5.34 -10.70 13.34
N MET A 188 5.43 -9.51 13.91
CA MET A 188 5.85 -8.30 13.19
C MET A 188 7.32 -8.36 12.78
N SER A 189 8.20 -8.97 13.59
CA SER A 189 9.60 -9.15 13.20
C SER A 189 9.76 -9.95 11.91
N LYS A 190 8.92 -10.95 11.66
CA LYS A 190 8.95 -11.74 10.42
C LYS A 190 8.61 -10.87 9.22
N ARG A 191 7.55 -10.07 9.34
CA ARG A 191 7.14 -9.11 8.30
C ARG A 191 8.20 -8.04 8.05
N VAL A 192 8.79 -7.49 9.11
CA VAL A 192 9.85 -6.47 9.00
C VAL A 192 11.09 -7.04 8.29
N LYS A 193 11.50 -8.28 8.59
CA LYS A 193 12.64 -8.92 7.93
C LYS A 193 12.48 -9.09 6.41
N GLU A 194 11.26 -9.17 5.92
CA GLU A 194 10.97 -9.33 4.49
C GLU A 194 11.18 -8.02 3.70
N ILE A 195 11.08 -6.87 4.39
CA ILE A 195 11.15 -5.54 3.77
C ILE A 195 12.46 -4.79 4.01
N VAL A 196 13.28 -5.18 5.00
CA VAL A 196 14.55 -4.50 5.30
C VAL A 196 15.77 -5.16 4.66
N ILE A 197 16.81 -4.36 4.38
CA ILE A 197 18.08 -4.86 3.83
C ILE A 197 19.06 -5.37 4.90
N ASN A 198 18.78 -5.14 6.19
CA ASN A 198 19.57 -5.60 7.33
C ASN A 198 18.74 -6.50 8.30
N PRO A 199 18.17 -7.63 7.84
CA PRO A 199 17.23 -8.44 8.63
C PRO A 199 17.83 -9.02 9.93
N LYS A 200 19.17 -9.10 10.03
CA LYS A 200 19.87 -9.53 11.26
C LYS A 200 19.71 -8.53 12.41
N ASP A 201 19.63 -7.24 12.10
CA ASP A 201 19.50 -6.19 13.12
C ASP A 201 18.11 -6.20 13.73
N VAL A 202 17.09 -6.61 12.96
CA VAL A 202 15.72 -6.81 13.46
C VAL A 202 15.73 -7.73 14.69
N ASP A 203 16.47 -8.84 14.66
CA ASP A 203 16.54 -9.79 15.79
C ASP A 203 17.17 -9.17 17.04
N LYS A 204 18.19 -8.31 16.86
CA LYS A 204 18.83 -7.59 17.96
C LYS A 204 17.83 -6.69 18.68
N TYR A 205 16.96 -6.01 17.94
CA TYR A 205 16.03 -5.02 18.49
C TYR A 205 14.80 -5.62 19.17
N LYS A 206 14.46 -6.89 18.90
CA LYS A 206 13.24 -7.54 19.45
C LYS A 206 13.16 -7.46 20.97
N SER A 207 14.27 -7.74 21.65
CA SER A 207 14.28 -7.85 23.12
C SER A 207 13.89 -6.56 23.83
N GLU A 208 14.20 -5.41 23.23
CA GLU A 208 13.89 -4.08 23.76
C GLU A 208 12.42 -3.67 23.52
N LEU A 209 11.79 -4.26 22.50
CA LEU A 209 10.39 -4.03 22.12
C LEU A 209 9.42 -4.97 22.84
N ILE A 210 9.91 -6.04 23.47
CA ILE A 210 9.05 -6.95 24.23
C ILE A 210 8.64 -6.29 25.54
N ARG A 211 7.34 -6.28 25.79
CA ARG A 211 6.75 -5.85 27.05
C ARG A 211 7.14 -6.81 28.18
N THR A 212 7.82 -6.30 29.20
CA THR A 212 8.25 -7.06 30.38
C THR A 212 7.26 -7.01 31.54
N GLU A 213 6.37 -6.01 31.56
CA GLU A 213 5.35 -5.82 32.60
C GLU A 213 3.99 -5.60 31.96
N ASN A 214 2.91 -6.09 32.56
CA ASN A 214 1.57 -5.80 32.05
C ASN A 214 1.27 -4.31 32.20
N SER A 215 1.40 -3.56 31.11
CA SER A 215 0.85 -2.21 30.99
C SER A 215 -0.68 -2.34 30.98
N GLY A 216 -1.30 -2.21 32.16
CA GLY A 216 -2.74 -2.31 32.28
C GLY A 216 -3.41 -1.11 31.60
N SER A 217 -4.30 -1.39 30.64
CA SER A 217 -5.28 -0.41 30.22
C SER A 217 -6.15 0.03 31.40
N LYS A 218 -6.58 1.28 31.40
CA LYS A 218 -7.62 1.77 32.32
C LYS A 218 -9.04 1.45 31.82
N ALA A 219 -9.19 1.23 30.52
CA ALA A 219 -10.46 0.99 29.86
C ALA A 219 -10.71 -0.51 29.61
N LEU A 220 -9.68 -1.27 29.27
CA LEU A 220 -9.78 -2.68 28.94
C LEU A 220 -9.48 -3.57 30.14
N PRO A 221 -10.28 -4.62 30.38
CA PRO A 221 -9.91 -5.66 31.33
C PRO A 221 -8.65 -6.41 30.85
N ALA A 222 -7.98 -7.10 31.78
CA ALA A 222 -6.92 -8.02 31.42
C ALA A 222 -7.43 -9.11 30.47
N GLY A 223 -6.62 -9.47 29.48
CA GLY A 223 -6.98 -10.44 28.46
C GLY A 223 -5.87 -10.62 27.44
N ASP A 224 -6.05 -11.60 26.55
CA ASP A 224 -5.12 -11.87 25.46
C ASP A 224 -5.91 -12.36 24.25
N TYR A 225 -6.12 -11.45 23.29
CA TYR A 225 -6.96 -11.64 22.12
C TYR A 225 -6.16 -11.28 20.88
N ASP A 226 -6.17 -12.16 19.90
CA ASP A 226 -5.47 -12.03 18.63
C ASP A 226 -6.32 -11.24 17.63
N TYR A 227 -7.64 -11.47 17.65
CA TYR A 227 -8.61 -11.00 16.66
C TYR A 227 -9.82 -10.32 17.33
N VAL A 228 -10.20 -9.12 16.91
CA VAL A 228 -11.34 -8.39 17.47
C VAL A 228 -12.30 -7.93 16.37
N ILE A 229 -13.59 -8.20 16.55
CA ILE A 229 -14.66 -7.64 15.72
C ILE A 229 -15.27 -6.44 16.46
N ILE A 230 -15.21 -5.27 15.83
CA ILE A 230 -15.80 -4.02 16.33
C ILE A 230 -17.16 -3.85 15.66
N THR A 231 -18.24 -3.87 16.45
CA THR A 231 -19.62 -3.97 15.93
C THR A 231 -20.64 -3.34 16.89
N PRO A 232 -21.86 -3.00 16.44
CA PRO A 232 -22.95 -2.66 17.36
C PRO A 232 -23.25 -3.76 18.36
N GLN A 233 -23.54 -3.37 19.61
CA GLN A 233 -23.94 -4.31 20.67
C GLN A 233 -25.10 -5.23 20.26
N SER A 234 -26.06 -4.74 19.47
CA SER A 234 -27.20 -5.53 18.99
C SER A 234 -26.83 -6.68 18.05
N TRP A 235 -25.60 -6.71 17.50
CA TRP A 235 -25.16 -7.72 16.55
C TRP A 235 -24.17 -8.73 17.13
N GLU A 236 -23.75 -8.57 18.39
CA GLU A 236 -22.70 -9.41 18.99
C GLU A 236 -22.98 -10.92 18.88
N ASN A 237 -24.22 -11.33 19.13
CA ASN A 237 -24.61 -12.74 19.09
C ASN A 237 -24.45 -13.35 17.68
N ALA A 238 -24.68 -12.56 16.63
CA ALA A 238 -24.54 -13.01 15.24
C ALA A 238 -23.08 -13.29 14.86
N TRP A 239 -22.13 -12.64 15.53
CA TRP A 239 -20.70 -12.88 15.33
C TRP A 239 -20.15 -14.09 16.09
N GLN A 240 -20.87 -14.59 17.09
CA GLN A 240 -20.39 -15.67 17.97
C GLN A 240 -19.90 -16.92 17.20
N PRO A 241 -20.57 -17.41 16.13
CA PRO A 241 -20.08 -18.57 15.39
C PRO A 241 -18.69 -18.37 14.77
N LEU A 242 -18.38 -17.14 14.33
CA LEU A 242 -17.05 -16.80 13.80
C LEU A 242 -16.03 -16.70 14.92
N ILE A 243 -16.40 -16.07 16.05
CA ILE A 243 -15.55 -15.96 17.24
C ILE A 243 -15.15 -17.35 17.77
N ASP A 244 -16.12 -18.25 17.89
CA ASP A 244 -15.90 -19.63 18.33
C ASP A 244 -14.97 -20.37 17.39
N TRP A 245 -15.18 -20.21 16.08
CA TRP A 245 -14.34 -20.85 15.09
C TRP A 245 -12.89 -20.34 15.11
N LYS A 246 -12.68 -19.02 15.10
CA LYS A 246 -11.34 -18.41 15.18
C LYS A 246 -10.62 -18.89 16.45
N THR A 247 -11.31 -18.87 17.59
CA THR A 247 -10.75 -19.31 18.87
C THR A 247 -10.43 -20.81 18.85
N LYS A 248 -11.31 -21.64 18.28
CA LYS A 248 -11.09 -23.09 18.14
C LYS A 248 -9.85 -23.43 17.29
N LYS A 249 -9.52 -22.62 16.28
CA LYS A 249 -8.32 -22.81 15.45
C LYS A 249 -7.07 -22.07 15.97
N GLY A 250 -7.11 -21.60 17.23
CA GLY A 250 -5.95 -21.01 17.91
C GLY A 250 -5.79 -19.50 17.75
N VAL A 251 -6.78 -18.81 17.18
CA VAL A 251 -6.81 -17.34 17.07
C VAL A 251 -7.84 -16.82 18.07
N ARG A 252 -7.40 -16.39 19.27
CA ARG A 252 -8.33 -15.98 20.32
C ARG A 252 -9.08 -14.74 19.89
N ALA A 253 -10.40 -14.89 19.73
CA ALA A 253 -11.24 -13.87 19.15
C ALA A 253 -12.27 -13.36 20.16
N ARG A 254 -12.73 -12.11 19.97
CA ARG A 254 -13.89 -11.57 20.68
C ARG A 254 -14.57 -10.46 19.88
N THR A 255 -15.79 -10.12 20.26
CA THR A 255 -16.40 -8.84 19.91
C THR A 255 -15.96 -7.75 20.89
N TYR A 256 -16.02 -6.50 20.44
CA TYR A 256 -16.00 -5.31 21.29
C TYR A 256 -16.95 -4.26 20.72
N THR A 257 -17.82 -3.69 21.55
CA THR A 257 -18.96 -2.92 21.04
C THR A 257 -18.61 -1.46 20.77
N LEU A 258 -19.30 -0.86 19.79
CA LEU A 258 -19.21 0.59 19.55
C LEU A 258 -19.68 1.41 20.76
N GLN A 259 -20.65 0.89 21.52
CA GLN A 259 -21.16 1.49 22.74
C GLN A 259 -20.07 1.58 23.81
N ASP A 260 -19.31 0.51 24.01
CA ASP A 260 -18.17 0.48 24.93
C ASP A 260 -17.03 1.39 24.46
N ILE A 261 -16.73 1.41 23.16
CA ILE A 261 -15.72 2.31 22.59
C ILE A 261 -16.12 3.76 22.84
N ASN A 262 -17.36 4.12 22.51
CA ASN A 262 -17.85 5.49 22.63
C ASN A 262 -17.83 6.00 24.08
N SER A 263 -18.05 5.09 25.05
CA SER A 263 -18.10 5.40 26.48
C SER A 263 -16.73 5.46 27.15
N ASN A 264 -15.75 4.68 26.67
CA ASN A 264 -14.47 4.50 27.37
C ASN A 264 -13.28 5.21 26.70
N TYR A 265 -13.43 5.67 25.44
CA TYR A 265 -12.35 6.31 24.69
C TYR A 265 -12.70 7.75 24.31
N SER A 266 -11.70 8.62 24.42
CA SER A 266 -11.75 10.00 23.95
C SER A 266 -11.43 10.10 22.46
N GLY A 267 -11.93 11.13 21.81
CA GLY A 267 -11.74 11.41 20.40
C GLY A 267 -12.81 12.40 19.92
N SER A 268 -12.47 13.21 18.93
CA SER A 268 -13.41 14.18 18.35
C SER A 268 -14.55 13.47 17.63
N HIS A 269 -14.22 12.36 16.96
CA HIS A 269 -15.15 11.54 16.21
C HIS A 269 -15.07 10.07 16.64
N ILE A 270 -16.06 9.27 16.23
CA ILE A 270 -16.10 7.84 16.56
C ILE A 270 -14.90 7.08 15.96
N TYR A 271 -14.40 7.45 14.77
CA TYR A 271 -13.21 6.83 14.20
C TYR A 271 -11.95 7.11 15.04
N ASP A 272 -11.81 8.28 15.66
CA ASP A 272 -10.71 8.56 16.60
C ASP A 272 -10.77 7.65 17.83
N LYS A 273 -11.98 7.49 18.38
CA LYS A 273 -12.23 6.60 19.52
C LYS A 273 -11.94 5.15 19.17
N ILE A 274 -12.30 4.71 17.97
CA ILE A 274 -11.98 3.38 17.44
C ILE A 274 -10.47 3.20 17.30
N LYS A 275 -9.75 4.18 16.70
CA LYS A 275 -8.28 4.13 16.58
C LYS A 275 -7.61 4.04 17.95
N ASN A 276 -8.07 4.84 18.92
CA ASN A 276 -7.58 4.79 20.30
C ASN A 276 -7.85 3.44 20.97
N PHE A 277 -9.02 2.84 20.74
CA PHE A 277 -9.32 1.48 21.18
C PHE A 277 -8.39 0.44 20.55
N ILE A 278 -8.15 0.51 19.23
CA ILE A 278 -7.28 -0.41 18.51
C ILE A 278 -5.85 -0.35 19.07
N ILE A 279 -5.33 0.86 19.29
CA ILE A 279 -4.02 1.09 19.92
C ILE A 279 -3.96 0.46 21.32
N ASP A 280 -4.99 0.66 22.13
CA ASP A 280 -5.05 0.12 23.49
C ASP A 280 -5.18 -1.41 23.46
N ALA A 281 -6.04 -1.98 22.61
CA ALA A 281 -6.19 -3.43 22.47
C ALA A 281 -4.91 -4.11 21.94
N ASN A 282 -4.21 -3.48 20.99
CA ASN A 282 -2.92 -3.96 20.50
C ASN A 282 -1.86 -3.98 21.62
N SER A 283 -1.73 -2.89 22.37
CA SER A 283 -0.74 -2.81 23.44
C SER A 283 -1.11 -3.66 24.66
N THR A 284 -2.39 -3.72 25.04
CA THR A 284 -2.89 -4.41 26.23
C THR A 284 -3.03 -5.91 25.99
N TRP A 285 -3.84 -6.29 25.02
CA TRP A 285 -4.15 -7.69 24.71
C TRP A 285 -3.17 -8.31 23.73
N GLY A 286 -2.51 -7.51 22.88
CA GLY A 286 -1.72 -8.00 21.75
C GLY A 286 -2.53 -8.16 20.46
N THR A 287 -3.73 -7.57 20.36
CA THR A 287 -4.59 -7.77 19.18
C THR A 287 -3.91 -7.27 17.91
N MET A 288 -3.83 -8.14 16.89
CA MET A 288 -3.19 -7.84 15.61
C MET A 288 -4.19 -7.70 14.47
N TRP A 289 -5.35 -8.36 14.57
CA TRP A 289 -6.36 -8.36 13.52
C TRP A 289 -7.65 -7.74 14.03
N PHE A 290 -8.16 -6.75 13.33
CA PHE A 290 -9.41 -6.08 13.63
C PHE A 290 -10.34 -6.12 12.44
N VAL A 291 -11.64 -6.29 12.71
CA VAL A 291 -12.70 -6.15 11.70
C VAL A 291 -13.66 -5.06 12.13
N LEU A 292 -13.78 -4.03 11.30
CA LEU A 292 -14.83 -3.03 11.40
C LEU A 292 -16.10 -3.61 10.78
N ALA A 293 -17.08 -3.97 11.62
CA ALA A 293 -18.31 -4.62 11.21
C ALA A 293 -19.48 -3.64 11.27
N GLY A 294 -19.75 -3.00 10.13
CA GLY A 294 -20.82 -2.02 9.95
C GLY A 294 -20.71 -1.21 8.66
N ASN A 295 -21.84 -0.66 8.24
CA ASN A 295 -21.94 0.31 7.14
C ASN A 295 -21.35 1.68 7.53
N ILE A 296 -21.38 2.65 6.60
CA ILE A 296 -20.83 3.98 6.83
C ILE A 296 -21.54 4.75 7.95
N ASP A 297 -22.86 4.59 8.12
CA ASP A 297 -23.62 5.26 9.18
C ASP A 297 -23.25 4.77 10.59
N THR A 298 -22.86 3.50 10.68
CA THR A 298 -22.51 2.84 11.95
C THR A 298 -21.04 3.06 12.30
N ILE A 299 -20.15 2.95 11.30
CA ILE A 299 -18.70 3.14 11.44
C ILE A 299 -18.24 4.06 10.29
N PRO A 300 -18.23 5.38 10.45
CA PRO A 300 -17.76 6.29 9.42
C PRO A 300 -16.26 6.09 9.14
N ASN A 301 -15.80 6.48 7.94
CA ASN A 301 -14.37 6.60 7.66
C ASN A 301 -13.79 7.86 8.31
N ALA A 302 -12.47 7.85 8.54
CA ALA A 302 -11.73 9.08 8.69
C ALA A 302 -11.57 9.74 7.31
N PRO A 303 -11.79 11.05 7.17
CA PRO A 303 -11.66 11.75 5.89
C PRO A 303 -10.18 11.99 5.59
N CYS A 304 -9.57 11.09 4.80
CA CYS A 304 -8.15 11.19 4.49
C CYS A 304 -7.94 12.09 3.26
N TYR A 305 -6.92 12.94 3.33
CA TYR A 305 -6.48 13.79 2.25
C TYR A 305 -5.58 13.03 1.27
N GLY A 306 -5.82 13.24 -0.02
CA GLY A 306 -4.99 12.76 -1.13
C GLY A 306 -4.59 13.90 -2.06
N TYR A 307 -3.34 13.89 -2.49
CA TYR A 307 -2.81 14.84 -3.48
C TYR A 307 -2.05 14.08 -4.57
N VAL A 308 -2.42 14.33 -5.83
CA VAL A 308 -1.69 13.83 -6.99
C VAL A 308 -1.23 15.01 -7.85
N ASN A 309 0.07 15.05 -8.13
CA ASN A 309 0.71 16.11 -8.90
C ASN A 309 0.40 16.00 -10.41
N THR A 310 -0.83 16.32 -10.79
CA THR A 310 -1.30 16.41 -12.18
C THR A 310 -1.39 17.86 -12.67
N PHE A 311 -1.82 18.08 -13.93
CA PHE A 311 -2.08 19.42 -14.47
C PHE A 311 -3.53 19.56 -14.96
N PRO A 312 -4.43 20.24 -14.21
CA PRO A 312 -4.22 20.79 -12.86
C PRO A 312 -4.02 19.69 -11.82
N ALA A 313 -3.48 20.03 -10.64
CA ALA A 313 -3.32 19.08 -9.54
C ALA A 313 -4.69 18.52 -9.11
N THR A 314 -4.71 17.26 -8.70
CA THR A 314 -5.94 16.58 -8.24
C THR A 314 -5.83 16.38 -6.74
N THR A 315 -6.86 16.80 -6.02
CA THR A 315 -6.95 16.69 -4.55
C THR A 315 -8.28 16.10 -4.14
N ASP A 316 -8.25 15.32 -3.07
CA ASP A 316 -9.43 14.79 -2.39
C ASP A 316 -9.22 14.95 -0.88
N ASN A 317 -10.25 15.28 -0.13
CA ASN A 317 -10.20 15.47 1.31
C ASN A 317 -11.06 14.48 2.11
N ASN A 318 -11.63 13.45 1.46
CA ASN A 318 -12.56 12.52 2.09
C ASN A 318 -12.24 11.04 1.83
N ILE A 319 -11.03 10.69 1.36
CA ILE A 319 -10.70 9.31 0.98
C ILE A 319 -10.93 8.33 2.12
N ALA A 320 -11.83 7.37 1.93
CA ALA A 320 -12.00 6.28 2.87
C ALA A 320 -10.78 5.34 2.87
N SER A 321 -10.16 5.16 4.04
CA SER A 321 -9.00 4.29 4.18
C SER A 321 -8.98 3.56 5.51
N THR A 322 -8.83 2.23 5.48
CA THR A 322 -8.56 1.47 6.71
C THR A 322 -7.14 1.69 7.23
N ARG A 323 -6.24 2.24 6.41
CA ARG A 323 -4.85 2.55 6.82
C ARG A 323 -4.80 3.51 8.01
N PHE A 324 -5.77 4.41 8.13
CA PHE A 324 -5.92 5.28 9.30
C PHE A 324 -5.94 4.50 10.62
N PHE A 325 -6.55 3.32 10.65
CA PHE A 325 -6.64 2.46 11.83
C PHE A 325 -5.44 1.52 12.00
N GLU A 326 -4.72 1.24 10.91
CA GLU A 326 -3.56 0.35 10.91
C GLU A 326 -2.28 1.06 11.34
N ASP A 327 -2.10 2.32 10.95
CA ASP A 327 -0.95 3.15 11.29
C ASP A 327 -1.26 3.95 12.56
N PHE A 328 -0.46 3.71 13.61
CA PHE A 328 -0.67 4.33 14.90
C PHE A 328 0.04 5.68 15.08
N ASP A 329 0.60 6.26 14.02
CA ASP A 329 1.03 7.65 14.02
C ASP A 329 -0.18 8.60 14.09
N ASN A 330 0.08 9.84 14.50
CA ASN A 330 -0.92 10.89 14.42
C ASN A 330 -1.07 11.31 12.95
N TRP A 331 -2.26 11.11 12.40
CA TRP A 331 -2.58 11.44 11.02
C TRP A 331 -3.13 12.86 10.87
N ASP A 332 -3.27 13.62 11.96
CA ASP A 332 -3.71 15.03 11.99
C ASP A 332 -2.77 15.78 12.96
N LYS A 333 -1.52 15.99 12.52
CA LYS A 333 -0.43 16.53 13.36
C LYS A 333 -0.54 18.04 13.56
N ASP A 334 -1.08 18.77 12.59
CA ASP A 334 -1.33 20.21 12.73
C ASP A 334 -2.69 20.52 13.39
N GLY A 335 -3.53 19.49 13.59
CA GLY A 335 -4.82 19.63 14.24
C GLY A 335 -5.78 20.46 13.39
N ASP A 336 -5.58 20.47 12.08
CA ASP A 336 -6.39 21.20 11.13
C ASP A 336 -7.62 20.40 10.66
N GLY A 337 -7.68 19.09 10.99
CA GLY A 337 -8.79 18.19 10.70
C GLY A 337 -8.75 17.54 9.32
N LEU A 338 -7.68 17.76 8.54
CA LEU A 338 -7.39 17.05 7.30
C LEU A 338 -6.41 15.93 7.59
N TYR A 339 -6.90 14.69 7.62
CA TYR A 339 -6.05 13.57 7.97
C TYR A 339 -5.13 13.21 6.81
N CYS A 340 -3.90 12.76 7.07
CA CYS A 340 -3.00 12.14 6.10
C CYS A 340 -2.32 13.11 5.12
N GLU A 341 -2.23 14.40 5.45
CA GLU A 341 -1.52 15.35 4.61
C GLU A 341 -0.02 15.04 4.59
N TYR A 342 0.50 14.59 3.45
CA TYR A 342 1.91 14.18 3.37
C TYR A 342 2.87 15.33 3.75
N SER A 343 2.54 16.57 3.38
CA SER A 343 3.35 17.76 3.67
C SER A 343 3.23 18.30 5.09
N SER A 344 2.08 18.12 5.73
CA SER A 344 1.77 18.71 7.05
C SER A 344 1.91 17.66 8.17
N ASP A 345 1.39 16.45 7.93
CA ASP A 345 1.36 15.34 8.88
C ASP A 345 2.49 14.34 8.69
N SER A 346 2.95 14.14 7.45
CA SER A 346 3.97 13.13 7.13
C SER A 346 3.71 11.77 7.80
N PRO A 347 2.54 11.13 7.56
CA PRO A 347 2.27 9.79 8.06
C PRO A 347 3.25 8.79 7.44
N ASP A 348 3.63 7.77 8.19
CA ASP A 348 4.64 6.81 7.73
C ASP A 348 4.07 5.62 6.95
N PHE A 349 2.75 5.37 7.06
CA PHE A 349 1.98 4.33 6.38
C PHE A 349 2.37 2.89 6.71
N TRP A 350 3.15 2.68 7.76
CA TRP A 350 3.47 1.36 8.25
C TRP A 350 2.33 0.82 9.11
N ALA A 351 1.78 -0.32 8.70
CA ALA A 351 0.73 -0.97 9.47
C ALA A 351 1.26 -1.55 10.78
N ASP A 352 0.80 -1.03 11.93
CA ASP A 352 1.05 -1.54 13.28
C ASP A 352 0.12 -2.71 13.66
N CYS A 353 -1.00 -2.84 12.95
CA CYS A 353 -1.93 -3.96 12.99
C CYS A 353 -2.61 -4.14 11.62
N TYR A 354 -3.52 -5.10 11.49
CA TYR A 354 -4.27 -5.36 10.27
C TYR A 354 -5.75 -5.07 10.49
N VAL A 355 -6.35 -4.24 9.62
CA VAL A 355 -7.74 -3.82 9.76
C VAL A 355 -8.50 -4.10 8.47
N GLY A 356 -9.48 -5.00 8.56
CA GLY A 356 -10.46 -5.24 7.50
C GLY A 356 -11.81 -4.61 7.82
N ARG A 357 -12.69 -4.53 6.81
CA ARG A 357 -14.06 -4.06 6.97
C ARG A 357 -15.06 -5.09 6.46
N ALA A 358 -15.99 -5.50 7.32
CA ALA A 358 -17.20 -6.20 6.92
C ALA A 358 -18.32 -5.16 6.77
N TYR A 359 -18.59 -4.75 5.53
CA TYR A 359 -19.59 -3.74 5.22
C TYR A 359 -21.00 -4.36 5.24
N VAL A 360 -21.64 -4.32 6.41
CA VAL A 360 -22.95 -4.96 6.67
C VAL A 360 -23.91 -3.98 7.33
N TRP A 361 -25.21 -4.14 7.04
CA TRP A 361 -26.29 -3.22 7.43
C TRP A 361 -27.17 -3.77 8.55
N ASN A 362 -27.21 -5.09 8.73
CA ASN A 362 -28.10 -5.77 9.66
C ASN A 362 -27.59 -7.17 10.02
N VAL A 363 -28.29 -7.84 10.93
CA VAL A 363 -27.94 -9.18 11.44
C VAL A 363 -27.98 -10.22 10.34
N GLU A 364 -28.92 -10.13 9.40
CA GLU A 364 -29.05 -11.08 8.29
C GLU A 364 -27.80 -11.08 7.40
N GLN A 365 -27.25 -9.90 7.11
CA GLN A 365 -25.99 -9.78 6.38
C GLN A 365 -24.77 -10.23 7.21
N VAL A 366 -24.78 -10.06 8.53
CA VAL A 366 -23.75 -10.63 9.41
C VAL A 366 -23.78 -12.16 9.32
N ASP A 367 -24.94 -12.78 9.47
CA ASP A 367 -25.09 -14.24 9.41
C ASP A 367 -24.64 -14.80 8.06
N SER A 368 -24.97 -14.09 6.98
CA SER A 368 -24.56 -14.37 5.62
C SER A 368 -23.03 -14.33 5.46
N PHE A 369 -22.39 -13.23 5.88
CA PHE A 369 -20.94 -13.07 5.87
C PHE A 369 -20.24 -14.15 6.70
N VAL A 370 -20.69 -14.37 7.94
CA VAL A 370 -20.14 -15.40 8.84
C VAL A 370 -20.25 -16.78 8.21
N SER A 371 -21.39 -17.12 7.62
CA SER A 371 -21.61 -18.42 6.98
C SER A 371 -20.65 -18.66 5.81
N ARG A 372 -20.40 -17.65 4.95
CA ARG A 372 -19.42 -17.75 3.86
C ARG A 372 -18.00 -17.97 4.38
N ILE A 373 -17.56 -17.16 5.34
CA ILE A 373 -16.22 -17.29 5.94
C ILE A 373 -16.05 -18.65 6.62
N LEU A 374 -17.07 -19.14 7.34
CA LEU A 374 -17.01 -20.46 7.97
C LEU A 374 -16.94 -21.58 6.92
N PHE A 375 -17.66 -21.47 5.81
CA PHE A 375 -17.57 -22.45 4.73
C PHE A 375 -16.17 -22.46 4.12
N TYR A 376 -15.65 -21.28 3.77
CA TYR A 376 -14.32 -21.10 3.21
C TYR A 376 -13.18 -21.49 4.15
N GLU A 377 -13.36 -21.45 5.47
CA GLU A 377 -12.30 -21.88 6.38
C GLU A 377 -12.41 -23.33 6.85
N LYS A 378 -13.59 -23.97 6.74
CA LYS A 378 -13.83 -25.34 7.23
C LYS A 378 -13.96 -26.38 6.14
N ASN A 379 -14.55 -26.01 5.00
CA ASN A 379 -15.08 -26.95 4.01
C ASN A 379 -14.65 -26.56 2.59
N VAL A 380 -13.38 -26.19 2.40
CA VAL A 380 -12.82 -25.78 1.10
C VAL A 380 -12.82 -26.96 0.12
N PRO A 381 -13.44 -26.82 -1.07
CA PRO A 381 -13.19 -27.73 -2.18
C PRO A 381 -11.72 -27.65 -2.65
N ASN A 382 -11.05 -28.78 -2.86
CA ASN A 382 -9.59 -28.82 -3.18
C ASN A 382 -9.29 -28.77 -4.69
N ASP A 383 -10.01 -27.94 -5.44
CA ASP A 383 -9.91 -27.91 -6.91
C ASP A 383 -9.95 -26.51 -7.55
N TYR A 384 -9.94 -25.45 -6.74
CA TYR A 384 -10.10 -24.06 -7.23
C TYR A 384 -9.18 -23.05 -6.55
N GLU A 385 -8.64 -23.38 -5.39
CA GLU A 385 -7.80 -22.51 -4.55
C GLU A 385 -6.55 -21.99 -5.26
N ASN A 386 -6.01 -22.78 -6.21
CA ASN A 386 -4.83 -22.41 -6.99
C ASN A 386 -5.18 -21.82 -8.36
N LYS A 387 -6.48 -21.63 -8.65
CA LYS A 387 -6.94 -21.01 -9.89
C LYS A 387 -7.06 -19.51 -9.71
N MET A 388 -6.43 -18.79 -10.62
CA MET A 388 -6.55 -17.36 -10.78
C MET A 388 -7.47 -17.05 -11.96
N MET A 389 -8.22 -15.96 -11.86
CA MET A 389 -8.91 -15.38 -13.01
C MET A 389 -8.46 -13.95 -13.18
N TRP A 390 -8.17 -13.55 -14.42
CA TRP A 390 -7.74 -12.20 -14.75
C TRP A 390 -8.78 -11.50 -15.62
N TRP A 391 -9.32 -10.42 -15.08
CA TRP A 391 -10.09 -9.42 -15.82
C TRP A 391 -9.16 -8.27 -16.16
N THR A 392 -8.94 -8.03 -17.45
CA THR A 392 -7.95 -7.05 -17.90
C THR A 392 -8.46 -6.25 -19.07
N GLU A 393 -7.99 -5.02 -19.16
CA GLU A 393 -8.47 -4.07 -20.16
C GLU A 393 -7.34 -3.12 -20.60
N GLN A 394 -7.44 -2.50 -21.78
CA GLN A 394 -6.61 -1.35 -22.11
C GLN A 394 -6.90 -0.19 -21.14
N LEU A 395 -5.91 0.19 -20.32
CA LEU A 395 -6.05 1.23 -19.28
C LEU A 395 -5.87 2.65 -19.79
N TRP A 396 -5.12 2.84 -20.88
CA TRP A 396 -4.94 4.16 -21.48
C TRP A 396 -4.85 4.02 -22.99
N SER A 397 -3.75 3.43 -23.46
CA SER A 397 -3.45 3.23 -24.87
C SER A 397 -3.26 1.74 -25.18
N SER A 398 -3.18 1.40 -26.46
CA SER A 398 -2.92 0.01 -26.90
C SER A 398 -1.57 -0.55 -26.44
N SER A 399 -0.68 0.28 -25.88
CA SER A 399 0.56 -0.18 -25.25
C SER A 399 0.45 -0.27 -23.72
N SER A 400 -0.70 0.04 -23.15
CA SER A 400 -0.95 0.01 -21.70
C SER A 400 -2.11 -0.93 -21.39
N ASN A 401 -1.92 -2.21 -21.70
CA ASN A 401 -2.93 -3.22 -21.42
C ASN A 401 -2.80 -3.69 -19.96
N GLY A 402 -3.93 -3.88 -19.27
CA GLY A 402 -4.03 -4.59 -18.01
C GLY A 402 -3.34 -5.95 -18.03
N GLY A 403 -3.33 -6.61 -19.20
CA GLY A 403 -2.60 -7.86 -19.41
C GLY A 403 -1.09 -7.76 -19.21
N ASP A 404 -0.47 -6.63 -19.57
CA ASP A 404 0.96 -6.42 -19.28
C ASP A 404 1.21 -6.41 -17.76
N TRP A 405 0.27 -5.87 -16.98
CA TRP A 405 0.34 -5.86 -15.52
C TRP A 405 0.11 -7.24 -14.92
N ALA A 406 -0.76 -8.06 -15.53
CA ALA A 406 -0.95 -9.45 -15.16
C ALA A 406 0.32 -10.28 -15.41
N ASP A 407 0.98 -10.10 -16.56
CA ASP A 407 2.26 -10.74 -16.87
C ASP A 407 3.37 -10.34 -15.88
N ILE A 408 3.40 -9.06 -15.47
CA ILE A 408 4.31 -8.58 -14.42
C ILE A 408 4.00 -9.24 -13.08
N LEU A 409 2.72 -9.39 -12.72
CA LEU A 409 2.31 -10.10 -11.51
C LEU A 409 2.77 -11.55 -11.55
N GLN A 410 2.54 -12.25 -12.67
CA GLN A 410 2.99 -13.62 -12.85
C GLN A 410 4.51 -13.75 -12.70
N THR A 411 5.27 -12.89 -13.38
CA THR A 411 6.74 -12.87 -13.28
C THR A 411 7.18 -12.69 -11.82
N LYS A 412 6.53 -11.79 -11.07
CA LYS A 412 6.82 -11.57 -9.64
C LYS A 412 6.48 -12.77 -8.76
N LEU A 413 5.38 -13.46 -9.04
CA LEU A 413 5.01 -14.69 -8.35
C LEU A 413 6.07 -15.78 -8.61
N GLU A 414 6.48 -15.96 -9.85
CA GLU A 414 7.52 -16.92 -10.25
C GLU A 414 8.89 -16.60 -9.63
N ASP A 415 9.30 -15.33 -9.64
CA ASP A 415 10.52 -14.85 -8.95
C ASP A 415 10.44 -15.10 -7.43
N GLY A 416 9.23 -15.09 -6.86
CA GLY A 416 8.93 -15.47 -5.48
C GLY A 416 8.87 -16.99 -5.24
N GLY A 417 9.07 -17.82 -6.26
CA GLY A 417 8.97 -19.28 -6.19
C GLY A 417 7.54 -19.82 -6.23
N ILE A 418 6.55 -18.99 -6.58
CA ILE A 418 5.14 -19.36 -6.70
C ILE A 418 4.85 -19.71 -8.17
N THR A 419 5.04 -20.98 -8.51
CA THR A 419 4.90 -21.51 -9.90
C THR A 419 3.74 -22.50 -10.05
N TRP A 420 2.91 -22.65 -9.03
CA TRP A 420 1.84 -23.65 -8.93
C TRP A 420 0.43 -23.09 -9.15
N LEU A 421 0.31 -21.77 -9.33
CA LEU A 421 -0.95 -21.12 -9.68
C LEU A 421 -1.24 -21.32 -11.18
N THR A 422 -2.50 -21.60 -11.50
CA THR A 422 -2.99 -21.65 -12.89
C THR A 422 -3.92 -20.48 -13.12
N HIS A 423 -3.85 -19.80 -14.25
CA HIS A 423 -4.75 -18.69 -14.56
C HIS A 423 -5.70 -19.03 -15.72
N THR A 424 -6.90 -18.44 -15.68
CA THR A 424 -7.76 -18.22 -16.83
C THR A 424 -7.71 -16.73 -17.17
N GLU A 425 -7.41 -16.41 -18.42
CA GLU A 425 -7.19 -15.03 -18.86
C GLU A 425 -8.35 -14.60 -19.77
N TYR A 426 -8.95 -13.45 -19.45
CA TYR A 426 -9.88 -12.74 -20.33
C TYR A 426 -9.22 -11.39 -20.70
N TYR A 427 -8.67 -11.35 -21.92
CA TYR A 427 -7.81 -10.26 -22.43
C TYR A 427 -8.43 -9.52 -23.59
N ASP A 428 -8.53 -8.19 -23.49
CA ASP A 428 -8.99 -7.28 -24.55
C ASP A 428 -8.34 -7.59 -25.91
N ASP A 429 -7.02 -7.71 -25.92
CA ASP A 429 -6.20 -7.89 -27.12
C ASP A 429 -6.30 -9.29 -27.77
N ARG A 430 -6.92 -10.26 -27.09
CA ARG A 430 -7.18 -11.62 -27.61
C ARG A 430 -8.66 -11.89 -27.93
N GLY A 431 -9.54 -10.89 -27.78
CA GLY A 431 -10.93 -10.91 -28.26
C GLY A 431 -11.85 -11.90 -27.55
N THR A 432 -11.63 -12.18 -26.26
CA THR A 432 -12.46 -13.08 -25.46
C THR A 432 -12.97 -12.36 -24.21
N PHE A 433 -14.20 -11.82 -24.26
CA PHE A 433 -14.93 -11.32 -23.07
C PHE A 433 -16.28 -12.02 -22.96
N PRO A 434 -16.65 -12.47 -21.76
CA PRO A 434 -18.03 -12.73 -21.44
C PRO A 434 -18.78 -11.39 -21.28
N GLY A 435 -20.05 -11.36 -21.70
CA GLY A 435 -20.95 -10.32 -21.25
C GLY A 435 -21.18 -10.42 -19.73
N ASP A 436 -21.81 -9.41 -19.13
CA ASP A 436 -21.89 -9.26 -17.67
C ASP A 436 -22.40 -10.51 -16.94
N VAL A 437 -23.47 -11.12 -17.47
CA VAL A 437 -24.06 -12.34 -16.88
C VAL A 437 -23.13 -13.53 -17.03
N GLU A 438 -22.52 -13.72 -18.20
CA GLU A 438 -21.51 -14.77 -18.39
C GLU A 438 -20.28 -14.56 -17.49
N ALA A 439 -19.89 -13.31 -17.20
CA ALA A 439 -18.77 -13.00 -16.33
C ALA A 439 -19.06 -13.38 -14.87
N ILE A 440 -20.28 -13.10 -14.40
CA ILE A 440 -20.77 -13.55 -13.08
C ILE A 440 -20.84 -15.09 -13.04
N ASN A 441 -21.43 -15.72 -14.05
CA ASN A 441 -21.52 -17.18 -14.13
C ASN A 441 -20.14 -17.86 -14.14
N GLU A 442 -19.13 -17.23 -14.74
CA GLU A 442 -17.76 -17.71 -14.74
C GLU A 442 -17.14 -17.59 -13.34
N GLN A 443 -17.33 -16.44 -12.66
CA GLN A 443 -16.89 -16.28 -11.27
C GLN A 443 -17.45 -17.38 -10.35
N GLU A 444 -18.69 -17.80 -10.58
CA GLU A 444 -19.36 -18.87 -9.85
C GLU A 444 -18.81 -20.26 -10.14
N GLN A 445 -18.04 -20.47 -11.22
CA GLN A 445 -17.34 -21.75 -11.45
C GLN A 445 -16.25 -22.01 -10.41
N GLY A 446 -15.75 -20.94 -9.78
CA GLY A 446 -14.86 -21.00 -8.64
C GLY A 446 -13.40 -20.73 -9.00
N TYR A 447 -12.91 -19.60 -8.50
CA TYR A 447 -11.51 -19.19 -8.56
C TYR A 447 -11.03 -18.81 -7.17
N GLY A 448 -9.85 -19.30 -6.78
CA GLY A 448 -9.25 -18.96 -5.50
C GLY A 448 -8.92 -17.48 -5.42
N TRP A 449 -8.50 -16.89 -6.55
CA TRP A 449 -8.14 -15.49 -6.64
C TRP A 449 -8.52 -14.85 -7.98
N THR A 450 -9.45 -13.90 -7.95
CA THR A 450 -9.77 -13.04 -9.09
C THR A 450 -8.97 -11.74 -9.00
N VAL A 451 -8.31 -11.37 -10.09
CA VAL A 451 -7.53 -10.14 -10.24
C VAL A 451 -8.15 -9.28 -11.33
N VAL A 452 -8.47 -8.04 -10.99
CA VAL A 452 -8.99 -7.02 -11.91
C VAL A 452 -7.89 -5.99 -12.16
N LEU A 453 -7.52 -5.80 -13.42
CA LEU A 453 -6.55 -4.81 -13.87
C LEU A 453 -7.18 -4.04 -15.04
N SER A 454 -8.20 -3.24 -14.73
CA SER A 454 -9.09 -2.62 -15.71
C SER A 454 -9.62 -1.27 -15.22
N HIS A 455 -10.58 -0.69 -15.93
CA HIS A 455 -11.35 0.43 -15.44
C HIS A 455 -12.42 0.01 -14.43
N GLY A 456 -13.00 1.00 -13.78
CA GLY A 456 -14.10 0.83 -12.83
C GLY A 456 -14.65 2.17 -12.40
N ASP A 457 -15.81 2.12 -11.78
CA ASP A 457 -16.44 3.21 -11.06
C ASP A 457 -16.92 2.67 -9.71
N TYR A 458 -17.49 3.53 -8.86
CA TYR A 458 -18.04 3.15 -7.56
C TYR A 458 -18.95 1.92 -7.66
N GLN A 459 -19.76 1.82 -8.71
CA GLN A 459 -20.79 0.78 -8.84
C GLN A 459 -20.46 -0.32 -9.84
N GLU A 460 -19.22 -0.40 -10.35
CA GLU A 460 -18.86 -1.39 -11.38
C GLU A 460 -17.37 -1.72 -11.39
N VAL A 461 -17.03 -2.85 -12.00
CA VAL A 461 -15.68 -3.17 -12.48
C VAL A 461 -15.80 -3.62 -13.92
N MET A 462 -14.88 -3.17 -14.77
CA MET A 462 -14.89 -3.60 -16.17
C MET A 462 -14.19 -4.96 -16.32
N GLN A 463 -14.77 -5.83 -17.14
CA GLN A 463 -14.25 -7.16 -17.48
C GLN A 463 -13.91 -7.30 -18.98
N GLY A 464 -14.14 -6.25 -19.77
CA GLY A 464 -13.81 -6.16 -21.20
C GLY A 464 -13.89 -4.71 -21.69
N GLN A 465 -13.58 -4.45 -22.97
CA GLN A 465 -13.57 -3.09 -23.56
C GLN A 465 -14.85 -2.66 -24.27
N SER A 466 -15.79 -3.57 -24.52
CA SER A 466 -17.02 -3.19 -25.22
C SER A 466 -17.98 -2.50 -24.26
N ASP A 467 -18.83 -1.62 -24.78
CA ASP A 467 -19.95 -1.09 -24.01
C ASP A 467 -20.84 -2.26 -23.55
N GLY A 468 -21.08 -2.39 -22.24
CA GLY A 468 -21.79 -3.53 -21.63
C GLY A 468 -20.91 -4.74 -21.32
N ASP A 469 -19.60 -4.51 -21.12
CA ASP A 469 -18.65 -5.46 -20.52
C ASP A 469 -18.20 -4.94 -19.14
N ASP A 470 -19.17 -4.58 -18.29
CA ASP A 470 -18.99 -4.09 -16.93
C ASP A 470 -19.89 -4.82 -15.92
N ILE A 471 -19.31 -5.47 -14.90
CA ILE A 471 -20.08 -6.10 -13.83
C ILE A 471 -20.55 -4.99 -12.88
N THR A 472 -21.82 -4.61 -13.00
CA THR A 472 -22.42 -3.59 -12.15
C THR A 472 -22.91 -4.15 -10.82
N VAL A 473 -23.09 -3.27 -9.83
CA VAL A 473 -23.78 -3.55 -8.58
C VAL A 473 -25.22 -4.07 -8.82
N SER A 474 -25.90 -3.56 -9.85
CA SER A 474 -27.24 -4.04 -10.20
C SER A 474 -27.24 -5.48 -10.71
N GLU A 475 -26.27 -5.86 -11.55
CA GLU A 475 -26.11 -7.25 -11.98
C GLU A 475 -25.71 -8.16 -10.83
N LEU A 476 -24.75 -7.77 -9.99
CA LEU A 476 -24.40 -8.56 -8.81
C LEU A 476 -25.62 -8.84 -7.92
N ARG A 477 -26.54 -7.88 -7.75
CA ARG A 477 -27.75 -8.12 -6.96
C ARG A 477 -28.79 -8.98 -7.66
N ARG A 478 -28.82 -8.96 -8.98
CA ARG A 478 -29.83 -9.64 -9.80
C ARG A 478 -29.43 -11.08 -10.12
N ASP A 479 -28.16 -11.28 -10.46
CA ASP A 479 -27.68 -12.46 -11.17
C ASP A 479 -26.74 -13.33 -10.33
N LEU A 480 -26.18 -12.82 -9.23
CA LEU A 480 -25.26 -13.58 -8.38
C LEU A 480 -25.97 -14.73 -7.65
N ASP A 481 -25.49 -15.95 -7.90
CA ASP A 481 -25.93 -17.19 -7.28
C ASP A 481 -24.76 -17.85 -6.54
N ARG A 482 -25.09 -18.89 -5.76
CA ARG A 482 -24.13 -19.64 -4.95
C ARG A 482 -23.03 -20.21 -5.85
N PRO A 483 -21.75 -19.88 -5.59
CA PRO A 483 -20.64 -20.48 -6.33
C PRO A 483 -20.71 -21.99 -6.29
N ASN A 484 -20.42 -22.63 -7.42
CA ASN A 484 -20.51 -24.07 -7.61
C ASN A 484 -19.74 -24.78 -6.48
N GLY A 485 -20.42 -25.66 -5.74
CA GLY A 485 -19.80 -26.39 -4.62
C GLY A 485 -19.33 -25.52 -3.44
N GLY A 486 -19.67 -24.22 -3.41
CA GLY A 486 -19.21 -23.25 -2.41
C GLY A 486 -17.78 -22.75 -2.63
N ARG A 487 -17.32 -22.67 -3.88
CA ARG A 487 -15.99 -22.18 -4.27
C ARG A 487 -15.87 -20.65 -4.16
N PHE A 488 -15.97 -20.12 -2.95
CA PHE A 488 -15.86 -18.68 -2.71
C PHE A 488 -14.42 -18.18 -2.91
N GLY A 489 -14.24 -17.12 -3.70
CA GLY A 489 -12.94 -16.56 -4.02
C GLY A 489 -12.57 -15.28 -3.26
N ILE A 490 -11.31 -14.88 -3.41
CA ILE A 490 -10.81 -13.55 -3.06
C ILE A 490 -10.75 -12.70 -4.33
N HIS A 491 -11.13 -11.43 -4.23
CA HIS A 491 -11.18 -10.53 -5.37
C HIS A 491 -10.34 -9.27 -5.15
N THR A 492 -9.30 -9.06 -5.94
CA THR A 492 -8.47 -7.85 -5.84
C THR A 492 -8.53 -7.08 -7.13
N GLY A 493 -8.69 -5.77 -7.06
CA GLY A 493 -8.69 -4.93 -8.25
C GLY A 493 -7.83 -3.70 -8.14
N MET A 494 -7.14 -3.43 -9.23
CA MET A 494 -6.55 -2.13 -9.57
C MET A 494 -7.43 -1.51 -10.65
N CYS A 495 -8.44 -0.77 -10.20
CA CYS A 495 -9.38 0.01 -11.01
C CYS A 495 -9.79 1.26 -10.22
N CYS A 496 -10.52 2.17 -10.83
CA CYS A 496 -10.97 3.38 -10.12
C CYS A 496 -12.19 3.08 -9.24
N MET A 497 -12.20 3.59 -8.02
CA MET A 497 -13.39 3.84 -7.18
C MET A 497 -14.25 2.64 -6.76
N SER A 498 -14.06 1.44 -7.29
CA SER A 498 -14.88 0.25 -7.00
C SER A 498 -14.87 -0.20 -5.52
N GLY A 499 -13.94 0.32 -4.71
CA GLY A 499 -13.86 0.17 -3.25
C GLY A 499 -14.43 1.34 -2.45
N GLY A 500 -14.89 2.41 -3.10
CA GLY A 500 -15.28 3.68 -2.52
C GLY A 500 -16.65 3.69 -1.84
N TYR A 501 -16.82 2.89 -0.79
CA TYR A 501 -18.09 2.74 -0.05
C TYR A 501 -18.61 4.02 0.65
N HIS A 502 -17.80 5.08 0.68
CA HIS A 502 -18.09 6.33 1.36
C HIS A 502 -18.79 7.37 0.48
N GLU A 503 -18.76 7.20 -0.84
CA GLU A 503 -19.30 8.15 -1.81
C GLU A 503 -20.66 7.70 -2.39
N VAL A 504 -20.99 6.42 -2.25
CA VAL A 504 -22.25 5.83 -2.72
C VAL A 504 -22.85 4.90 -1.67
N ASP A 505 -24.17 4.66 -1.74
CA ASP A 505 -24.88 3.75 -0.84
C ASP A 505 -24.26 2.33 -0.82
N ALA A 506 -23.83 1.85 -1.99
CA ALA A 506 -23.17 0.56 -2.14
C ALA A 506 -22.22 0.59 -3.34
N CYS A 507 -20.93 0.41 -3.07
CA CYS A 507 -19.92 0.23 -4.09
C CYS A 507 -19.76 -1.25 -4.47
N TYR A 508 -19.13 -1.54 -5.61
CA TYR A 508 -18.91 -2.89 -6.11
C TYR A 508 -18.33 -3.83 -5.03
N SER A 509 -17.21 -3.45 -4.40
CA SER A 509 -16.54 -4.27 -3.37
C SER A 509 -17.43 -4.54 -2.16
N SER A 510 -18.27 -3.57 -1.76
CA SER A 510 -19.19 -3.72 -0.64
C SER A 510 -20.32 -4.72 -0.94
N VAL A 511 -20.82 -4.72 -2.19
CA VAL A 511 -21.88 -5.64 -2.64
C VAL A 511 -21.29 -7.03 -2.84
N TRP A 512 -20.16 -7.15 -3.53
CA TRP A 512 -19.47 -8.43 -3.70
C TRP A 512 -19.16 -9.11 -2.35
N ASN A 513 -18.76 -8.37 -1.33
CA ASN A 513 -18.49 -8.95 0.00
C ASN A 513 -19.75 -9.07 0.88
N GLY A 514 -20.79 -8.28 0.63
CA GLY A 514 -21.98 -8.17 1.46
C GLY A 514 -23.10 -9.14 1.06
N GLU A 515 -23.28 -9.35 -0.25
CA GLU A 515 -24.31 -10.23 -0.80
C GLU A 515 -24.07 -11.70 -0.45
N GLN A 516 -25.15 -12.48 -0.41
CA GLN A 516 -25.14 -13.85 0.15
C GLN A 516 -24.13 -14.78 -0.53
N TYR A 517 -23.90 -14.58 -1.81
CA TYR A 517 -23.15 -15.51 -2.65
C TYR A 517 -21.88 -14.92 -3.28
N GLY A 518 -21.51 -13.69 -2.92
CA GLY A 518 -20.26 -13.12 -3.39
C GLY A 518 -19.04 -13.69 -2.66
N GLY A 519 -17.91 -13.00 -2.78
CA GLY A 519 -16.63 -13.48 -2.29
C GLY A 519 -16.47 -13.45 -0.77
N VAL A 520 -15.31 -13.95 -0.31
CA VAL A 520 -14.93 -13.93 1.11
C VAL A 520 -14.07 -12.73 1.49
N ALA A 521 -13.41 -12.11 0.52
CA ALA A 521 -12.66 -10.88 0.73
C ALA A 521 -12.49 -10.13 -0.60
N SER A 522 -12.37 -8.81 -0.51
CA SER A 522 -11.90 -8.02 -1.62
C SER A 522 -11.05 -6.81 -1.23
N ILE A 523 -10.23 -6.35 -2.17
CA ILE A 523 -9.38 -5.15 -2.03
C ILE A 523 -9.47 -4.36 -3.34
N PHE A 524 -9.96 -3.14 -3.26
CA PHE A 524 -10.16 -2.23 -4.39
C PHE A 524 -9.83 -0.80 -3.97
N ASN A 525 -9.50 0.06 -4.94
CA ASN A 525 -9.27 1.48 -4.67
C ASN A 525 -10.55 2.16 -4.18
N ALA A 526 -10.43 2.95 -3.11
CA ALA A 526 -11.54 3.81 -2.66
C ALA A 526 -11.80 4.95 -3.65
N GLU A 527 -10.72 5.49 -4.23
CA GLU A 527 -10.74 6.58 -5.22
C GLU A 527 -10.13 6.16 -6.55
N TYR A 528 -9.82 7.13 -7.42
CA TYR A 528 -9.05 6.91 -8.64
C TYR A 528 -7.80 6.05 -8.41
N GLY A 529 -7.64 5.03 -9.25
CA GLY A 529 -6.36 4.39 -9.44
C GLY A 529 -5.50 5.21 -10.41
N TRP A 530 -4.19 5.24 -10.18
CA TRP A 530 -3.26 6.09 -10.92
C TRP A 530 -2.10 5.27 -11.47
N GLY A 531 -1.60 5.69 -12.62
CA GLY A 531 -0.33 5.21 -13.13
C GLY A 531 0.13 6.04 -14.31
N TYR A 532 0.77 5.38 -15.28
CA TYR A 532 1.35 6.05 -16.42
C TYR A 532 1.12 5.22 -17.66
N ASP A 533 0.70 5.90 -18.73
CA ASP A 533 0.63 5.28 -20.03
C ASP A 533 2.04 4.84 -20.47
N GLN A 534 2.20 3.58 -20.84
CA GLN A 534 3.43 3.07 -21.44
C GLN A 534 3.80 3.79 -22.75
N THR A 535 2.89 4.55 -23.38
CA THR A 535 3.17 5.50 -24.49
C THR A 535 3.60 6.90 -24.04
N ASP A 536 3.63 7.15 -22.73
CA ASP A 536 4.32 8.31 -22.12
C ASP A 536 5.47 7.93 -21.16
N THR A 537 5.34 7.05 -20.17
CA THR A 537 6.48 6.33 -19.55
C THR A 537 5.94 5.36 -18.51
N ASP A 538 6.15 4.05 -18.65
CA ASP A 538 5.93 3.13 -17.52
C ASP A 538 6.94 3.44 -16.39
N THR A 539 6.45 3.93 -15.25
CA THR A 539 7.25 4.12 -14.03
C THR A 539 6.91 3.11 -12.92
N SER A 540 5.95 2.19 -13.14
CA SER A 540 5.46 1.25 -12.12
C SER A 540 6.22 -0.08 -12.09
N SER A 541 7.21 -0.28 -12.95
CA SER A 541 8.08 -1.48 -12.94
C SER A 541 9.04 -1.59 -11.73
N GLY A 542 8.93 -0.73 -10.71
CA GLY A 542 9.67 -0.90 -9.45
C GLY A 542 8.93 -1.73 -8.41
N ASN A 543 9.39 -2.95 -8.20
CA ASN A 543 9.44 -3.65 -6.91
C ASN A 543 8.49 -3.17 -5.79
N PHE A 544 7.18 -3.36 -5.94
CA PHE A 544 6.40 -3.89 -4.82
C PHE A 544 6.93 -5.30 -4.59
N LYS A 545 7.84 -5.47 -3.61
CA LYS A 545 7.86 -6.73 -2.87
C LYS A 545 6.53 -6.73 -2.14
N LEU A 546 5.65 -7.67 -2.47
CA LEU A 546 4.49 -7.97 -1.64
C LEU A 546 5.04 -8.20 -0.22
N SER A 547 4.68 -7.33 0.71
CA SER A 547 5.04 -7.41 2.13
C SER A 547 4.13 -8.37 2.88
#